data_AF-A0A8T0BEG4-F1
#
_entry.id   AF-A0A8T0BEG4-F1
#
_cell.length_a   1.000
_cell.length_b   1.000
_cell.length_c   1.000
_cell.angle_alpha   90.00
_cell.angle_beta   90.00
_cell.angle_gamma   90.00
#
_symmetry.space_group_name_H-M   'P 1'
#
loop_
_entity.id
_entity.type
_entity.pdbx_description
1 polymer ?
#
loop_
_entity_poly.entity_id
_entity_poly.type
_entity_poly.pdbx_seq_one_letter_code
_entity_poly.pdbx_strand_id
1 'polypeptide(L)'
;MLCHSERLPKPDRGKMRFHKIANVNKALEYITSKGVKLVSIGAEEIVDGNIKMTLGMIWTIILRFAIQDISVEETSAKEGLLLWCQRKTAPYRNVNVQNFHCSWKDGLALCALIHRHRPDLIDYSKLNKDDHLGNLNLALEIAEKHLDIPKMLDPEDNTKQQ
;
A
#
# COMPACT_ATOMS: atom_id res chain seq x y z
N MET A 1 -5.03 -0.05 -12.76
CA MET A 1 -6.02 -1.15 -12.87
C MET A 1 -7.23 -0.92 -11.93
N LEU A 2 -7.83 0.29 -11.92
CA LEU A 2 -9.03 0.63 -11.14
C LEU A 2 -10.13 1.35 -11.96
N CYS A 3 -9.87 1.76 -13.21
CA CYS A 3 -10.68 2.80 -13.86
C CYS A 3 -11.21 2.47 -15.26
N HIS A 4 -11.22 1.22 -15.73
CA HIS A 4 -11.41 0.99 -17.18
C HIS A 4 -12.50 0.05 -17.69
N SER A 5 -13.31 -0.62 -16.86
CA SER A 5 -14.35 -1.51 -17.41
C SER A 5 -15.78 -1.25 -16.95
N GLU A 6 -16.02 -0.64 -15.78
CA GLU A 6 -17.40 -0.42 -15.30
C GLU A 6 -17.61 1.00 -14.80
N ARG A 7 -18.65 1.65 -15.33
CA ARG A 7 -19.03 3.01 -14.94
C ARG A 7 -19.97 2.96 -13.74
N LEU A 8 -19.61 3.66 -12.68
CA LEU A 8 -20.49 3.95 -11.55
C LEU A 8 -21.75 4.72 -12.02
N PRO A 9 -22.88 4.60 -11.30
CA PRO A 9 -24.04 5.45 -11.50
C PRO A 9 -23.66 6.93 -11.38
N LYS A 10 -24.35 7.81 -12.13
CA LYS A 10 -24.08 9.25 -12.09
C LYS A 10 -24.24 9.78 -10.65
N PRO A 11 -23.29 10.58 -10.14
CA PRO A 11 -23.39 11.18 -8.81
C PRO A 11 -24.47 12.27 -8.81
N ASP A 12 -25.18 12.37 -7.70
CA ASP A 12 -26.04 13.49 -7.38
C ASP A 12 -25.17 14.72 -7.08
N ARG A 13 -25.51 15.87 -7.66
CA ARG A 13 -24.74 17.12 -7.51
C ARG A 13 -25.33 18.06 -6.45
N GLY A 14 -26.43 17.68 -5.81
CA GLY A 14 -27.00 18.46 -4.74
C GLY A 14 -26.04 18.59 -3.55
N LYS A 15 -26.07 19.75 -2.88
CA LYS A 15 -25.12 20.09 -1.81
C LYS A 15 -25.54 19.57 -0.42
N MET A 16 -26.82 19.23 -0.25
CA MET A 16 -27.38 18.75 1.02
C MET A 16 -26.79 17.39 1.43
N ARG A 17 -26.78 17.12 2.74
CA ARG A 17 -26.19 15.90 3.35
C ARG A 17 -26.73 14.61 2.73
N PHE A 18 -28.03 14.50 2.50
CA PHE A 18 -28.62 13.28 1.94
C PHE A 18 -28.14 12.97 0.51
N HIS A 19 -27.82 13.99 -0.31
CA HIS A 19 -27.21 13.76 -1.63
C HIS A 19 -25.80 13.16 -1.50
N LYS A 20 -25.02 13.62 -0.52
CA LYS A 20 -23.69 13.06 -0.21
C LYS A 20 -23.82 11.60 0.24
N ILE A 21 -24.77 11.30 1.11
CA ILE A 21 -25.05 9.93 1.56
C ILE A 21 -25.44 9.05 0.38
N ALA A 22 -26.34 9.51 -0.48
CA ALA A 22 -26.73 8.78 -1.68
C ALA A 22 -25.54 8.48 -2.61
N ASN A 23 -24.60 9.41 -2.74
CA ASN A 23 -23.38 9.21 -3.52
C ASN A 23 -22.43 8.19 -2.88
N VAL A 24 -22.26 8.26 -1.55
CA VAL A 24 -21.42 7.29 -0.85
C VAL A 24 -22.04 5.91 -0.91
N ASN A 25 -23.35 5.75 -0.73
CA ASN A 25 -24.04 4.47 -0.89
C ASN A 25 -23.81 3.84 -2.27
N LYS A 26 -23.93 4.61 -3.36
CA LYS A 26 -23.59 4.13 -4.71
C LYS A 26 -22.15 3.60 -4.80
N ALA A 27 -21.20 4.25 -4.13
CA ALA A 27 -19.82 3.81 -4.09
C ALA A 27 -19.65 2.53 -3.24
N LEU A 28 -20.27 2.46 -2.06
CA LEU A 28 -20.21 1.30 -1.18
C LEU A 28 -20.85 0.05 -1.82
N GLU A 29 -21.96 0.22 -2.53
CA GLU A 29 -22.61 -0.84 -3.31
C GLU A 29 -21.68 -1.39 -4.40
N TYR A 30 -21.00 -0.52 -5.13
CA TYR A 30 -20.02 -0.93 -6.13
C TYR A 30 -18.81 -1.63 -5.52
N ILE A 31 -18.28 -1.11 -4.41
CA ILE A 31 -17.17 -1.74 -3.69
C ILE A 31 -17.56 -3.15 -3.21
N THR A 32 -18.78 -3.29 -2.69
CA THR A 32 -19.34 -4.58 -2.26
C THR A 32 -19.52 -5.54 -3.43
N SER A 33 -19.98 -5.06 -4.59
CA SER A 33 -20.15 -5.90 -5.80
C SER A 33 -18.82 -6.43 -6.35
N LYS A 34 -17.69 -5.79 -6.01
CA LYS A 34 -16.33 -6.26 -6.30
C LYS A 34 -15.75 -7.23 -5.25
N GLY A 35 -16.56 -7.64 -4.28
CA GLY A 35 -16.21 -8.63 -3.27
C GLY A 35 -15.47 -8.06 -2.05
N VAL A 36 -15.50 -6.74 -1.85
CA VAL A 36 -15.01 -6.13 -0.60
C VAL A 36 -16.05 -6.31 0.49
N LYS A 37 -15.63 -6.80 1.66
CA LYS A 37 -16.49 -6.91 2.84
C LYS A 37 -16.35 -5.66 3.70
N LEU A 38 -17.36 -4.79 3.64
CA LEU A 38 -17.44 -3.57 4.45
C LEU A 38 -18.05 -3.89 5.82
N VAL A 39 -17.22 -4.33 6.77
CA VAL A 39 -17.68 -4.57 8.15
C VAL A 39 -17.68 -3.24 8.91
N SER A 40 -18.84 -2.83 9.39
CA SER A 40 -19.02 -1.63 10.22
C SER A 40 -18.68 -0.29 9.54
N ILE A 41 -18.76 -0.21 8.20
CA ILE A 41 -18.58 1.03 7.43
C ILE A 41 -19.90 1.39 6.75
N GLY A 42 -20.60 2.42 7.24
CA GLY A 42 -21.79 2.98 6.63
C GLY A 42 -21.51 4.32 5.92
N ALA A 43 -22.47 4.78 5.11
CA ALA A 43 -22.30 6.01 4.34
C ALA A 43 -22.36 7.25 5.23
N GLU A 44 -23.14 7.20 6.30
CA GLU A 44 -23.26 8.24 7.31
C GLU A 44 -21.90 8.56 7.96
N GLU A 45 -21.15 7.53 8.39
CA GLU A 45 -19.86 7.72 9.04
C GLU A 45 -18.85 8.40 8.10
N ILE A 46 -18.90 8.08 6.81
CA ILE A 46 -18.01 8.69 5.80
C ILE A 46 -18.42 10.14 5.54
N VAL A 47 -19.72 10.42 5.38
CA VAL A 47 -20.22 11.78 5.09
C VAL A 47 -20.02 12.72 6.28
N ASP A 48 -20.16 12.20 7.49
CA ASP A 48 -19.97 12.97 8.72
C ASP A 48 -18.48 13.09 9.14
N GLY A 49 -17.56 12.52 8.34
CA GLY A 49 -16.12 12.73 8.50
C GLY A 49 -15.47 11.87 9.59
N ASN A 50 -16.00 10.68 9.86
CA ASN A 50 -15.35 9.73 10.77
C ASN A 50 -14.05 9.20 10.13
N ILE A 51 -12.92 9.75 10.59
CA ILE A 51 -11.58 9.44 10.05
C ILE A 51 -11.28 7.95 10.17
N LYS A 52 -11.62 7.31 11.29
CA LYS A 52 -11.33 5.89 11.52
C LYS A 52 -12.05 5.01 10.50
N MET A 53 -13.33 5.29 10.24
CA MET A 53 -14.11 4.53 9.26
C MET A 53 -13.67 4.84 7.82
N THR A 54 -13.29 6.09 7.55
CA THR A 54 -12.76 6.48 6.24
C THR A 54 -11.45 5.76 5.92
N LEU A 55 -10.50 5.75 6.87
CA LEU A 55 -9.25 5.00 6.73
C LEU A 55 -9.50 3.49 6.62
N GLY A 56 -10.43 2.94 7.41
CA GLY A 56 -10.83 1.53 7.30
C GLY A 56 -11.41 1.17 5.92
N MET A 57 -12.21 2.06 5.33
CA MET A 57 -12.74 1.89 3.98
C MET A 57 -11.64 1.90 2.93
N ILE A 58 -10.74 2.89 2.96
CA ILE A 58 -9.62 2.96 2.02
C ILE A 58 -8.69 1.74 2.17
N TRP A 59 -8.43 1.30 3.40
CA TRP A 59 -7.64 0.10 3.67
C TRP A 59 -8.26 -1.16 3.07
N THR A 60 -9.56 -1.39 3.24
CA THR A 60 -10.23 -2.58 2.68
C THR A 60 -10.20 -2.59 1.15
N ILE A 61 -10.29 -1.41 0.50
CA ILE A 61 -10.13 -1.27 -0.94
C ILE A 61 -8.70 -1.63 -1.37
N ILE A 62 -7.68 -1.06 -0.72
CA ILE A 62 -6.27 -1.38 -1.01
C ILE A 62 -6.02 -2.88 -0.87
N LEU A 63 -6.50 -3.48 0.23
CA LEU A 63 -6.33 -4.90 0.49
C LEU A 63 -6.94 -5.75 -0.64
N ARG A 64 -8.18 -5.45 -1.06
CA ARG A 64 -8.88 -6.22 -2.10
C ARG A 64 -8.22 -6.13 -3.48
N PHE A 65 -7.82 -4.92 -3.90
CA PHE A 65 -7.42 -4.68 -5.29
C PHE A 65 -5.91 -4.74 -5.52
N ALA A 66 -5.09 -4.49 -4.49
CA ALA A 66 -3.63 -4.49 -4.63
C ALA A 66 -2.96 -5.72 -4.03
N ILE A 67 -3.57 -6.35 -3.01
CA ILE A 67 -2.92 -7.41 -2.24
C ILE A 67 -3.60 -8.76 -2.42
N GLN A 68 -4.94 -8.82 -2.37
CA GLN A 68 -5.67 -10.07 -2.25
C GLN A 68 -5.44 -11.07 -3.40
N ASP A 69 -5.21 -10.58 -4.61
CA ASP A 69 -5.01 -11.43 -5.79
C ASP A 69 -3.52 -11.87 -5.95
N ILE A 70 -2.61 -11.47 -5.05
CA ILE A 70 -1.22 -11.93 -5.05
C ILE A 70 -1.19 -13.42 -4.65
N SER A 71 -0.49 -14.25 -5.42
CA SER A 71 -0.26 -15.66 -5.12
C SER A 71 1.16 -16.06 -5.51
N VAL A 72 1.90 -16.64 -4.55
CA VAL A 72 3.29 -17.08 -4.72
C VAL A 72 3.47 -18.41 -4.00
N GLU A 73 3.91 -19.45 -4.73
CA GLU A 73 4.14 -20.79 -4.17
C GLU A 73 2.96 -21.27 -3.30
N GLU A 74 1.73 -21.18 -3.84
CA GLU A 74 0.46 -21.56 -3.16
C GLU A 74 0.06 -20.70 -1.95
N THR A 75 0.89 -19.73 -1.58
CA THR A 75 0.61 -18.77 -0.51
C THR A 75 -0.02 -17.50 -1.10
N SER A 76 -1.16 -17.06 -0.57
CA SER A 76 -1.95 -15.96 -1.15
C SER A 76 -1.93 -14.67 -0.33
N ALA A 77 -2.37 -13.57 -0.96
CA ALA A 77 -2.55 -12.26 -0.39
C ALA A 77 -1.32 -11.73 0.39
N LYS A 78 -1.50 -11.39 1.66
CA LYS A 78 -0.46 -10.82 2.53
C LYS A 78 0.71 -11.78 2.72
N GLU A 79 0.43 -13.06 2.91
CA GLU A 79 1.46 -14.07 3.15
C GLU A 79 2.24 -14.35 1.86
N GLY A 80 1.56 -14.40 0.71
CA GLY A 80 2.20 -14.51 -0.60
C GLY A 80 3.13 -13.33 -0.90
N LEU A 81 2.71 -12.10 -0.57
CA LEU A 81 3.56 -10.91 -0.70
C LEU A 81 4.77 -10.97 0.25
N LEU A 82 4.59 -11.43 1.49
CA LEU A 82 5.69 -11.58 2.45
C LEU A 82 6.72 -12.61 1.95
N LEU A 83 6.23 -13.76 1.48
CA LEU A 83 7.06 -14.80 0.89
C LEU A 83 7.83 -14.27 -0.33
N TRP A 84 7.16 -13.52 -1.21
CA TRP A 84 7.82 -12.89 -2.34
C TRP A 84 8.98 -11.98 -1.89
N CYS A 85 8.75 -11.12 -0.91
CA CYS A 85 9.80 -10.25 -0.37
C CYS A 85 10.98 -11.08 0.14
N GLN A 86 10.71 -12.10 0.96
CA GLN A 86 11.73 -13.01 1.51
C GLN A 86 12.55 -13.70 0.42
N ARG A 87 11.88 -14.25 -0.61
CA ARG A 87 12.55 -14.93 -1.74
C ARG A 87 13.44 -13.97 -2.52
N LYS A 88 12.98 -12.74 -2.74
CA LYS A 88 13.74 -11.72 -3.49
C LYS A 88 14.92 -11.17 -2.69
N THR A 89 14.79 -11.07 -1.37
CA THR A 89 15.86 -10.55 -0.50
C THR A 89 16.76 -11.63 0.10
N ALA A 90 16.48 -12.93 -0.10
CA ALA A 90 17.29 -14.03 0.45
C ALA A 90 18.81 -13.92 0.15
N PRO A 91 19.27 -13.42 -1.02
CA PRO A 91 20.71 -13.25 -1.27
C PRO A 91 21.39 -12.12 -0.47
N TYR A 92 20.62 -11.24 0.18
CA TYR A 92 21.13 -10.05 0.87
C TYR A 92 21.30 -10.33 2.36
N ARG A 93 22.54 -10.65 2.78
CA ARG A 93 22.85 -11.10 4.15
C ARG A 93 22.45 -10.12 5.26
N ASN A 94 22.40 -8.82 4.95
CA ASN A 94 22.02 -7.75 5.88
C ASN A 94 20.51 -7.48 5.92
N VAL A 95 19.70 -8.25 5.19
CA VAL A 95 18.24 -8.09 5.13
C VAL A 95 17.55 -9.34 5.64
N ASN A 96 16.60 -9.16 6.57
CA ASN A 96 15.77 -10.24 7.07
C ASN A 96 14.30 -9.80 7.17
N VAL A 97 13.53 -10.10 6.12
CA VAL A 97 12.11 -9.74 6.05
C VAL A 97 11.25 -10.77 6.78
N GLN A 98 10.67 -10.41 7.91
CA GLN A 98 9.83 -11.29 8.74
C GLN A 98 8.40 -10.78 8.88
N ASN A 99 8.17 -9.50 8.58
CA ASN A 99 6.89 -8.82 8.74
C ASN A 99 6.84 -7.55 7.88
N PHE A 100 5.70 -6.84 7.88
CA PHE A 100 5.53 -5.53 7.23
C PHE A 100 5.63 -4.35 8.21
N HIS A 101 6.43 -4.49 9.29
CA HIS A 101 6.69 -3.42 10.26
C HIS A 101 8.19 -3.19 10.46
N CYS A 102 8.83 -3.89 11.41
CA CYS A 102 10.19 -3.61 11.85
C CYS A 102 11.25 -4.05 10.84
N SER A 103 10.95 -5.06 10.00
CA SER A 103 11.88 -5.55 8.98
C SER A 103 12.22 -4.54 7.88
N TRP A 104 11.51 -3.41 7.81
CA TRP A 104 11.67 -2.41 6.75
C TRP A 104 12.24 -1.09 7.26
N LYS A 105 12.42 -0.94 8.58
CA LYS A 105 12.79 0.33 9.23
C LYS A 105 14.17 0.85 8.87
N ASP A 106 15.12 -0.04 8.60
CA ASP A 106 16.48 0.33 8.21
C ASP A 106 16.61 0.70 6.72
N GLY A 107 15.52 0.58 5.94
CA GLY A 107 15.45 0.88 4.51
C GLY A 107 16.15 -0.14 3.60
N LEU A 108 16.95 -1.07 4.15
CA LEU A 108 17.75 -2.00 3.36
C LEU A 108 16.87 -2.99 2.59
N ALA A 109 15.75 -3.42 3.15
CA ALA A 109 14.81 -4.31 2.47
C ALA A 109 14.22 -3.66 1.19
N LEU A 110 13.87 -2.37 1.23
CA LEU A 110 13.39 -1.63 0.06
C LEU A 110 14.49 -1.49 -0.99
N CYS A 111 15.68 -1.06 -0.57
CA CYS A 111 16.85 -0.97 -1.44
C CYS A 111 17.20 -2.31 -2.10
N ALA A 112 17.11 -3.42 -1.36
CA ALA A 112 17.42 -4.75 -1.86
C ALA A 112 16.41 -5.20 -2.91
N LEU A 113 15.11 -4.89 -2.74
CA LEU A 113 14.09 -5.18 -3.74
C LEU A 113 14.31 -4.39 -5.03
N ILE A 114 14.68 -3.11 -4.93
CA ILE A 114 15.03 -2.30 -6.10
C ILE A 114 16.26 -2.90 -6.78
N HIS A 115 17.35 -3.13 -6.05
CA HIS A 115 18.58 -3.72 -6.60
C HIS A 115 18.33 -5.08 -7.24
N ARG A 116 17.46 -5.91 -6.67
CA ARG A 116 17.16 -7.26 -7.19
C ARG A 116 16.49 -7.23 -8.56
N HIS A 117 15.71 -6.20 -8.87
CA HIS A 117 14.96 -6.10 -10.13
C HIS A 117 15.57 -5.09 -11.11
N ARG A 118 16.26 -4.07 -10.59
CA ARG A 118 16.88 -2.96 -11.32
C ARG A 118 18.23 -2.61 -10.67
N PRO A 119 19.24 -3.50 -10.81
CA PRO A 119 20.56 -3.28 -10.22
C PRO A 119 21.26 -2.03 -10.80
N ASP A 120 20.84 -1.58 -11.98
CA ASP A 120 21.32 -0.37 -12.63
C ASP A 120 20.95 0.93 -11.88
N LEU A 121 19.92 0.90 -11.03
CA LEU A 121 19.40 2.10 -10.36
C LEU A 121 20.01 2.35 -8.98
N ILE A 122 20.67 1.35 -8.37
CA ILE A 122 21.16 1.46 -7.00
C ILE A 122 22.45 0.67 -6.81
N ASP A 123 23.47 1.31 -6.23
CA ASP A 123 24.70 0.62 -5.81
C ASP A 123 24.54 0.13 -4.37
N TYR A 124 24.00 -1.09 -4.22
CA TYR A 124 23.68 -1.66 -2.91
C TYR A 124 24.91 -1.83 -2.01
N SER A 125 26.10 -1.98 -2.60
CA SER A 125 27.35 -2.19 -1.85
C SER A 125 27.76 -1.00 -0.99
N LYS A 126 27.26 0.20 -1.31
CA LYS A 126 27.56 1.45 -0.60
C LYS A 126 26.59 1.75 0.54
N LEU A 127 25.53 0.97 0.69
CA LEU A 127 24.52 1.22 1.72
C LEU A 127 25.03 0.84 3.10
N ASN A 128 24.76 1.71 4.07
CA ASN A 128 25.10 1.49 5.47
C ASN A 128 23.82 1.13 6.23
N LYS A 129 23.86 0.07 7.04
CA LYS A 129 22.74 -0.33 7.89
C LYS A 129 22.39 0.74 8.93
N ASP A 130 23.35 1.53 9.39
CA ASP A 130 23.11 2.53 10.43
C ASP A 130 22.45 3.82 9.88
N ASP A 131 22.45 4.02 8.55
CA ASP A 131 21.82 5.17 7.89
C ASP A 131 20.38 4.84 7.45
N HIS A 132 19.51 4.58 8.42
CA HIS A 132 18.11 4.21 8.17
C HIS A 132 17.38 5.25 7.30
N LEU A 133 17.53 6.52 7.67
CA LEU A 133 16.82 7.62 7.02
C LEU A 133 17.32 7.84 5.60
N GLY A 134 18.64 7.78 5.38
CA GLY A 134 19.24 7.88 4.05
C GLY A 134 18.82 6.72 3.14
N ASN A 135 18.84 5.48 3.64
CA ASN A 135 18.41 4.30 2.88
C ASN A 135 16.94 4.40 2.44
N LEU A 136 16.04 4.79 3.36
CA LEU A 136 14.62 4.96 3.07
C LEU A 136 14.38 6.05 2.03
N ASN A 137 14.99 7.22 2.21
CA ASN A 137 14.88 8.32 1.25
C ASN A 137 15.38 7.92 -0.14
N LEU A 138 16.53 7.26 -0.21
CA LEU A 138 17.11 6.77 -1.46
C LEU A 138 16.16 5.82 -2.19
N ALA A 139 15.62 4.82 -1.49
CA ALA A 139 14.70 3.85 -2.08
C ALA A 139 13.43 4.52 -2.63
N LEU A 140 12.83 5.42 -1.84
CA LEU A 140 11.61 6.13 -2.23
C LEU A 140 11.86 7.11 -3.39
N GLU A 141 13.01 7.78 -3.43
CA GLU A 141 13.39 8.65 -4.55
C GLU A 141 13.60 7.90 -5.85
N ILE A 142 14.31 6.78 -5.81
CA ILE A 142 14.54 5.95 -7.00
C ILE A 142 13.20 5.40 -7.51
N ALA A 143 12.34 4.93 -6.61
CA ALA A 143 11.02 4.40 -6.95
C ALA A 143 10.14 5.47 -7.64
N GLU A 144 10.14 6.69 -7.13
CA GLU A 144 9.38 7.80 -7.72
C GLU A 144 9.95 8.23 -9.08
N LYS A 145 11.27 8.47 -9.16
CA LYS A 145 11.91 9.01 -10.37
C LYS A 145 11.99 8.02 -11.53
N HIS A 146 12.14 6.72 -11.24
CA HIS A 146 12.47 5.72 -12.26
C HIS A 146 11.46 4.58 -12.39
N LEU A 147 10.58 4.37 -11.40
CA LEU A 147 9.62 3.25 -11.39
C LEU A 147 8.15 3.71 -11.38
N ASP A 148 7.90 5.02 -11.40
CA ASP A 148 6.54 5.61 -11.36
C ASP A 148 5.74 5.18 -10.10
N ILE A 149 6.45 4.99 -8.99
CA ILE A 149 5.85 4.63 -7.69
C ILE A 149 5.94 5.88 -6.79
N PRO A 150 4.81 6.55 -6.49
CA PRO A 150 4.82 7.77 -5.68
C PRO A 150 5.30 7.51 -4.25
N LYS A 151 5.89 8.53 -3.63
CA LYS A 151 6.28 8.48 -2.21
C LYS A 151 5.06 8.51 -1.31
N MET A 152 4.72 7.35 -0.74
CA MET A 152 3.56 7.18 0.16
C MET A 152 3.96 7.02 1.63
N LEU A 153 5.26 7.01 1.94
CA LEU A 153 5.81 6.84 3.27
C LEU A 153 6.63 8.07 3.65
N ASP A 154 6.50 8.52 4.89
CA ASP A 154 7.44 9.45 5.50
C ASP A 154 8.57 8.64 6.17
N PRO A 155 9.83 8.76 5.70
CA PRO A 155 10.97 8.09 6.31
C PRO A 155 11.19 8.44 7.78
N GLU A 156 10.83 9.65 8.21
CA GLU A 156 10.98 10.05 9.61
C GLU A 156 10.03 9.26 10.52
N ASP A 157 8.77 9.09 10.13
CA ASP A 157 7.78 8.35 10.93
C ASP A 157 8.14 6.86 11.05
N ASN A 158 8.78 6.29 10.03
CA ASN A 158 9.23 4.91 10.04
C ASN A 158 10.38 4.66 11.01
N THR A 159 11.22 5.68 11.26
CA THR A 159 12.36 5.57 12.19
C THR A 159 11.98 5.90 13.64
N LYS A 160 10.89 6.65 13.87
CA LYS A 160 10.45 7.13 15.20
C LYS A 160 9.64 6.13 16.04
N GLN A 161 9.17 5.02 15.49
CA GLN A 161 8.41 4.02 16.27
C GLN A 161 9.36 3.17 17.16
N GLN A 162 9.58 3.62 18.40
CA GLN A 162 10.10 2.82 19.52
C GLN A 162 8.97 2.37 20.44
#